data_AF-A0A075V3R8-F1
#
_entry.id   AF-A0A075V3R8-F1
#
_cell.length_a   1.000
_cell.length_b   1.000
_cell.length_c   1.000
_cell.angle_alpha   90.00
_cell.angle_beta   90.00
_cell.angle_gamma   90.00
#
_symmetry.space_group_name_H-M   'P 1'
#
loop_
_entity.id
_entity.type
_entity.pdbx_description
1 polymer ?
#
loop_
_entity_poly.entity_id
_entity_poly.type
_entity_poly.pdbx_seq_one_letter_code
_entity_poly.pdbx_strand_id
1 'polypeptide(L)'
;MNRTIARATGAAVVLAGLMTLAPSTASAEETRAFLGTTVEKTSASAKRTALQQAYDHASAYGYTQDQCVIIHLYSVKISFVMYRGEAGIHCTK
;
A
#
# COMPACT_ATOMS: atom_id res chain seq x y z
N MET A 1 -2.05 -53.98 -56.48
CA MET A 1 -2.50 -52.57 -56.63
C MET A 1 -1.78 -51.77 -55.56
N ASN A 2 -0.73 -51.04 -55.92
CA ASN A 2 -0.73 -49.63 -56.33
C ASN A 2 -0.61 -48.66 -55.14
N ARG A 3 0.46 -47.85 -55.22
CA ARG A 3 0.61 -46.44 -54.78
C ARG A 3 1.14 -46.17 -53.37
N THR A 4 2.42 -45.79 -53.37
CA THR A 4 3.05 -44.76 -52.53
C THR A 4 2.14 -43.56 -52.32
N ILE A 5 1.97 -43.10 -51.07
CA ILE A 5 1.61 -41.72 -50.77
C ILE A 5 2.54 -41.20 -49.67
N ALA A 6 3.42 -40.32 -50.14
CA ALA A 6 4.21 -39.40 -49.35
C ALA A 6 3.38 -38.20 -48.90
N ARG A 7 4.01 -37.38 -48.05
CA ARG A 7 3.72 -35.97 -47.72
C ARG A 7 2.82 -35.75 -46.51
N ALA A 8 3.49 -35.46 -45.39
CA ALA A 8 3.04 -34.44 -44.46
C ALA A 8 2.90 -33.11 -45.22
N THR A 9 1.69 -32.84 -45.72
CA THR A 9 1.27 -31.53 -46.19
C THR A 9 0.58 -30.81 -45.06
N GLY A 10 1.23 -29.74 -44.60
CA GLY A 10 0.66 -28.80 -43.64
C GLY A 10 1.60 -27.65 -43.32
N ALA A 11 2.31 -27.13 -44.33
CA ALA A 11 2.88 -25.79 -44.21
C ALA A 11 1.72 -24.79 -44.28
N ALA A 12 1.33 -24.25 -43.12
CA ALA A 12 0.51 -23.04 -43.04
C ALA A 12 1.02 -22.21 -41.85
N VAL A 13 1.74 -21.17 -42.23
CA VAL A 13 2.16 -20.00 -41.46
C VAL A 13 1.08 -19.61 -40.44
N VAL A 14 1.45 -19.58 -39.16
CA VAL A 14 0.86 -18.64 -38.20
C VAL A 14 2.00 -18.09 -37.32
N LEU A 15 2.73 -17.12 -37.89
CA LEU A 15 3.22 -16.00 -37.10
C LEU A 15 2.00 -15.20 -36.62
N ALA A 16 1.37 -15.62 -35.53
CA ALA A 16 0.44 -14.78 -34.79
C ALA A 16 0.27 -15.37 -33.39
N GLY A 17 0.66 -14.60 -32.39
CA GLY A 17 0.50 -14.98 -31.00
C GLY A 17 1.81 -15.17 -30.24
N LEU A 18 2.82 -14.32 -30.52
CA LEU A 18 3.47 -13.62 -29.41
C LEU A 18 2.36 -12.91 -28.63
N MET A 19 1.64 -13.66 -27.80
CA MET A 19 0.95 -13.09 -26.66
C MET A 19 2.08 -12.51 -25.84
N THR A 20 2.33 -11.24 -26.11
CA THR A 20 2.92 -10.31 -25.18
C THR A 20 2.38 -10.69 -23.82
N LEU A 21 3.18 -11.41 -23.03
CA LEU A 21 3.18 -11.20 -21.60
C LEU A 21 3.62 -9.75 -21.46
N ALA A 22 2.67 -8.84 -21.73
CA ALA A 22 2.73 -7.52 -21.17
C ALA A 22 2.97 -7.80 -19.69
N PRO A 23 4.05 -7.28 -19.09
CA PRO A 23 4.10 -7.27 -17.65
C PRO A 23 2.81 -6.56 -17.26
N SER A 24 1.86 -7.31 -16.69
CA SER A 24 0.88 -6.71 -15.83
C SER A 24 1.75 -6.00 -14.82
N THR A 25 1.92 -4.69 -15.01
CA THR A 25 2.40 -3.81 -13.97
C THR A 25 1.34 -3.98 -12.90
N ALA A 26 1.54 -4.96 -12.02
CA ALA A 26 0.94 -4.94 -10.71
C ALA A 26 1.32 -3.55 -10.23
N SER A 27 0.35 -2.62 -10.22
CA SER A 27 0.53 -1.34 -9.59
C SER A 27 0.99 -1.69 -8.20
N ALA A 28 2.28 -1.53 -7.94
CA ALA A 28 2.84 -1.80 -6.63
C ALA A 28 2.20 -0.75 -5.74
N GLU A 29 1.12 -1.12 -5.06
CA GLU A 29 0.44 -0.27 -4.09
C GLU A 29 1.52 0.23 -3.13
N GLU A 30 1.79 1.54 -3.16
CA GLU A 30 2.83 2.10 -2.33
C GLU A 30 2.25 2.15 -0.92
N THR A 31 2.61 1.16 -0.10
CA THR A 31 2.22 1.13 1.32
C THR A 31 3.31 1.78 2.14
N ARG A 32 2.97 2.83 2.88
CA ARG A 32 3.89 3.50 3.81
C ARG A 32 3.28 3.64 5.20
N ALA A 33 4.09 3.38 6.20
CA ALA A 33 3.75 3.61 7.60
C ALA A 33 4.17 5.01 8.03
N PHE A 34 3.26 5.71 8.73
CA PHE A 34 3.53 7.00 9.36
C PHE A 34 3.23 6.93 10.84
N LEU A 35 4.08 7.61 11.61
CA LEU A 35 4.00 7.67 13.05
C LEU A 35 3.85 9.14 13.48
N GLY A 36 3.06 9.35 14.51
CA GLY A 36 2.91 10.63 15.20
C GLY A 36 3.07 10.43 16.69
N THR A 37 3.79 11.34 17.36
CA THR A 37 4.05 11.25 18.80
C THR A 37 4.04 12.63 19.41
N THR A 38 3.29 12.81 20.50
CA THR A 38 3.15 14.10 21.15
C THR A 38 3.02 13.96 22.66
N VAL A 39 3.13 15.08 23.38
CA VAL A 39 2.96 15.15 24.82
C VAL A 39 1.95 16.24 25.15
N GLU A 40 0.91 15.87 25.89
CA GLU A 40 -0.29 16.67 26.09
C GLU A 40 -0.82 16.53 27.51
N LYS A 41 -1.67 17.48 27.95
CA LYS A 41 -2.20 17.50 29.33
C LYS A 41 -3.24 16.41 29.62
N THR A 42 -3.89 15.86 28.58
CA THR A 42 -4.93 14.85 28.73
C THR A 42 -4.68 13.67 27.81
N SER A 43 -5.14 12.48 28.21
CA SER A 43 -5.06 11.27 27.38
C SER A 43 -5.76 11.46 26.03
N ALA A 44 -6.90 12.16 26.00
CA ALA A 44 -7.69 12.38 24.79
C ALA A 44 -7.00 13.36 23.83
N SER A 45 -6.46 14.47 24.33
CA SER A 45 -5.68 15.39 23.49
C SER A 45 -4.41 14.74 22.97
N ALA A 46 -3.70 13.96 23.80
CA ALA A 46 -2.51 13.21 23.40
C ALA A 46 -2.77 12.31 22.17
N LYS A 47 -3.83 11.50 22.21
CA LYS A 47 -4.20 10.63 21.09
C LYS A 47 -4.57 11.44 19.84
N ARG A 48 -5.42 12.47 20.00
CA ARG A 48 -5.88 13.28 18.87
C ARG A 48 -4.73 13.99 18.17
N THR A 49 -3.86 14.65 18.93
CA THR A 49 -2.71 15.40 18.39
C THR A 49 -1.70 14.44 17.75
N ALA A 50 -1.44 13.27 18.36
CA ALA A 50 -0.54 12.26 17.77
C ALA A 50 -1.09 11.73 16.44
N LEU A 51 -2.40 11.45 16.37
CA LEU A 51 -3.04 11.00 15.14
C LEU A 51 -3.00 12.08 14.06
N GLN A 52 -3.30 13.33 14.41
CA GLN A 52 -3.20 14.45 13.49
C GLN A 52 -1.79 14.56 12.91
N GLN A 53 -0.76 14.48 13.76
CA GLN A 53 0.63 14.54 13.31
C GLN A 53 0.99 13.38 12.36
N ALA A 54 0.48 12.17 12.60
CA ALA A 54 0.69 11.05 11.69
C ALA A 54 0.07 11.32 10.31
N TYR A 55 -1.14 11.90 10.27
CA TYR A 55 -1.78 12.31 9.03
C TYR A 55 -1.07 13.48 8.34
N ASP A 56 -0.58 14.45 9.10
CA ASP A 56 0.19 15.56 8.55
C ASP A 56 1.47 15.03 7.88
N HIS A 57 2.17 14.07 8.52
CA HIS A 57 3.29 13.37 7.91
C HIS A 57 2.87 12.64 6.63
N ALA A 58 1.77 11.89 6.63
CA ALA A 58 1.29 11.20 5.43
C ALA A 58 0.94 12.15 4.28
N SER A 59 0.32 13.29 4.60
CA SER A 59 -0.05 14.32 3.63
C SER A 59 1.17 14.94 2.93
N ALA A 60 2.30 15.06 3.62
CA ALA A 60 3.56 15.52 3.05
C ALA A 60 4.11 14.56 1.97
N TYR A 61 3.69 13.29 1.96
CA TYR A 61 4.00 12.30 0.92
C TYR A 61 2.84 12.09 -0.07
N GLY A 62 1.82 12.95 -0.01
CA GLY A 62 0.68 12.96 -0.93
C GLY A 62 -0.33 11.84 -0.69
N TYR A 63 -0.43 11.31 0.54
CA TYR A 63 -1.51 10.42 0.94
C TYR A 63 -2.68 11.22 1.50
N THR A 64 -3.92 10.83 1.16
CA THR A 64 -5.13 11.39 1.78
C THR A 64 -5.55 10.57 3.00
N GLN A 65 -6.36 11.14 3.89
CA GLN A 65 -6.85 10.40 5.07
C GLN A 65 -7.62 9.13 4.71
N ASP A 66 -8.39 9.13 3.62
CA ASP A 66 -9.18 7.97 3.17
C ASP A 66 -8.30 6.81 2.70
N GLN A 67 -7.05 7.08 2.33
CA GLN A 67 -6.05 6.09 1.93
C GLN A 67 -5.30 5.49 3.14
N CYS A 68 -5.62 5.92 4.36
CA CYS A 68 -4.87 5.61 5.57
C CYS A 68 -5.72 4.88 6.61
N VAL A 69 -5.20 3.77 7.14
CA VAL A 69 -5.82 2.99 8.23
C VAL A 69 -5.02 3.19 9.51
N ILE A 70 -5.71 3.42 10.62
CA ILE A 70 -5.10 3.52 11.95
C ILE A 70 -4.74 2.11 12.43
N ILE A 71 -3.44 1.87 12.62
CA ILE A 71 -2.92 0.58 13.12
C ILE A 71 -2.75 0.58 14.64
N HIS A 72 -2.40 1.72 15.23
CA HIS A 72 -2.38 1.86 16.67
C HIS A 72 -2.66 3.31 17.08
N LEU A 73 -3.33 3.45 18.22
CA LEU A 73 -3.61 4.73 18.83
C LEU A 73 -3.70 4.57 20.35
N TYR A 74 -2.68 5.02 21.06
CA TYR A 74 -2.65 4.94 22.51
C TYR A 74 -2.09 6.22 23.13
N SER A 75 -2.29 6.33 24.43
CA SER A 75 -1.56 7.30 25.23
C SER A 75 -1.21 6.71 26.58
N VAL A 76 -0.05 7.11 27.09
CA VAL A 76 0.50 6.68 28.37
C VAL A 76 0.70 7.89 29.26
N LYS A 77 0.35 7.77 30.55
CA LYS A 77 0.62 8.82 31.53
C LYS A 77 2.12 8.83 31.81
N ILE A 78 2.80 9.94 31.55
CA ILE A 78 4.25 10.07 31.74
C ILE A 78 4.61 10.91 32.98
N SER A 79 3.67 11.70 33.50
CA SER A 79 3.84 12.45 34.74
C SER A 79 2.49 12.71 35.40
N PHE A 80 2.49 13.40 36.54
CA PHE A 80 1.26 13.72 37.27
C PHE A 80 0.24 14.51 36.43
N VAL A 81 0.73 15.28 35.44
CA VAL A 81 -0.07 16.23 34.65
C VAL A 81 0.05 16.05 33.14
N MET A 82 0.85 15.08 32.65
CA MET A 82 1.11 14.90 31.22
C MET A 82 0.91 13.46 30.75
N TYR A 83 0.49 13.34 29.49
CA TYR A 83 0.30 12.10 28.75
C TYR A 83 1.10 12.16 27.45
N ARG A 84 1.84 11.09 27.13
CA ARG A 84 2.42 10.89 25.80
C ARG A 84 1.41 10.17 24.93
N GLY A 85 1.11 10.71 23.76
CA GLY A 85 0.25 10.10 22.75
C GLY A 85 1.09 9.56 21.62
N GLU A 86 0.72 8.39 21.11
CA GLU A 86 1.36 7.75 19.96
C GLU A 86 0.28 7.22 19.03
N ALA A 87 0.46 7.48 17.75
CA ALA A 87 -0.41 7.03 16.69
C ALA A 87 0.42 6.50 15.52
N GLY A 88 -0.04 5.41 14.95
CA GLY A 88 0.48 4.88 13.71
C GLY A 88 -0.64 4.73 12.70
N ILE A 89 -0.33 5.11 11.46
CA ILE A 89 -1.22 4.91 10.32
C ILE A 89 -0.45 4.22 9.21
N HIS A 90 -1.12 3.33 8.49
CA HIS A 90 -0.64 2.74 7.25
C HIS A 90 -1.45 3.34 6.11
N CYS A 91 -0.76 3.96 5.16
CA CYS A 91 -1.40 4.54 3.98
C CYS A 91 -0.99 3.78 2.73
N THR A 92 -1.93 3.58 1.82
CA THR A 92 -1.73 2.83 0.58
C THR A 92 -2.34 3.59 -0.60
N LYS A 93 -1.60 3.73 -1.70
CA LYS A 93 -2.06 4.41 -2.92
C LYS A 93 -1.55 3.74 -4.20
#